data_AF-A0A7K1SXX4-F1
#
_entry.id   AF-A0A7K1SXX4-F1
#
_cell.length_a   1.000
_cell.length_b   1.000
_cell.length_c   1.000
_cell.angle_alpha   90.00
_cell.angle_beta   90.00
_cell.angle_gamma   90.00
#
_symmetry.space_group_name_H-M   'P 1'
#
loop_
_entity.id
_entity.type
_entity.pdbx_description
1 polymer ?
#
loop_
_entity_poly.entity_id
_entity_poly.type
_entity_poly.pdbx_seq_one_letter_code
_entity_poly.pdbx_strand_id
1 'polypeptide(L)' 'METTIRINTDQLTTDVLESIKKMFPHKVVDITIQPADETEYILSNPAYAHELEERVAEYEKRKETIRLKADELL' A
#
# COMPACT_ATOMS: atom_id res chain seq x y z
N MET A 1 9.93 11.91 20.24
CA MET A 1 9.04 11.98 19.05
C MET A 1 9.68 11.11 18.00
N GLU A 2 8.94 10.13 17.52
CA GLU A 2 9.36 9.24 16.44
C GLU A 2 8.90 9.85 15.12
N THR A 3 9.74 9.82 14.08
CA THR A 3 9.39 10.32 12.75
C THR A 3 9.75 9.25 11.74
N THR A 4 8.73 8.72 11.08
CA THR A 4 8.91 7.72 10.02
C THR A 4 8.94 8.42 8.67
N ILE A 5 10.02 8.22 7.90
CA ILE A 5 10.16 8.71 6.54
C ILE A 5 10.13 7.50 5.60
N ARG A 6 9.10 7.43 4.74
CA ARG A 6 8.98 6.38 3.71
C ARG A 6 9.32 7.00 2.36
N ILE A 7 10.39 6.53 1.74
CA ILE A 7 10.87 6.98 0.43
C ILE A 7 11.26 5.76 -0.40
N ASN A 8 10.99 5.80 -1.71
CA ASN A 8 11.47 4.77 -2.62
C ASN A 8 13.01 4.87 -2.70
N THR A 9 13.69 3.72 -2.76
CA THR A 9 15.16 3.64 -2.87
C THR A 9 15.71 4.43 -4.06
N ASP A 10 14.98 4.49 -5.17
CA ASP A 10 15.37 5.24 -6.37
C ASP A 10 15.40 6.76 -6.14
N GLN A 11 14.71 7.24 -5.09
CA GLN A 11 14.64 8.64 -4.70
C GLN A 11 15.52 8.95 -3.47
N LEU A 12 16.19 7.94 -2.89
CA LEU A 12 17.08 8.11 -1.76
C LEU A 12 18.44 8.66 -2.23
N THR A 13 18.48 9.98 -2.44
CA THR A 13 19.68 10.69 -2.86
C THR A 13 20.52 11.17 -1.66
N THR A 14 21.77 11.55 -1.92
CA THR A 14 22.66 12.13 -0.91
C THR A 14 22.10 13.41 -0.29
N ASP A 15 21.36 14.20 -1.06
CA ASP A 15 20.73 15.45 -0.57
C ASP A 15 19.65 15.17 0.49
N VAL A 16 18.90 14.07 0.32
CA VAL A 16 17.90 13.63 1.30
C VAL A 16 18.58 13.24 2.61
N LEU A 17 19.68 12.47 2.53
CA LEU A 17 20.48 12.09 3.71
C LEU A 17 21.04 13.31 4.45
N GLU A 18 21.59 14.28 3.72
CA GLU A 18 22.10 15.53 4.31
C GLU A 18 20.98 16.37 4.94
N SER A 19 19.78 16.36 4.34
CA SER A 19 18.61 17.02 4.91
C SER A 19 18.15 16.37 6.21
N ILE A 20 18.12 15.03 6.28
CA ILE A 20 17.77 14.29 7.50
C ILE A 20 18.76 14.62 8.64
N LYS A 21 20.07 14.65 8.35
CA LYS A 21 21.09 15.04 9.35
C LYS A 21 20.88 16.45 9.90
N LYS A 22 20.51 17.40 9.03
CA LYS A 22 20.26 18.81 9.42
C LYS A 22 18.97 18.96 10.24
N MET A 23 17.92 18.23 9.88
CA MET A 23 16.62 18.29 10.57
C MET A 23 16.67 17.62 11.95
N PHE A 24 17.49 16.57 12.11
CA PHE A 24 17.57 15.78 13.35
C PHE A 24 19.01 15.70 13.88
N PRO A 25 19.62 16.83 14.28
CA PRO A 25 20.98 16.82 14.83
C PRO A 25 21.04 16.02 16.13
N HIS A 26 22.10 15.22 16.28
CA HIS A 26 22.36 14.37 17.46
C HIS A 26 21.29 13.30 17.74
N LYS A 27 20.52 12.89 16.72
CA LYS A 27 19.57 11.77 16.82
C LYS A 27 20.13 10.51 16.16
N VAL A 28 19.62 9.36 16.61
CA VAL A 28 19.84 8.06 15.97
C VAL A 28 18.77 7.87 14.90
N VAL A 29 19.18 7.37 13.74
CA VAL A 29 18.30 7.11 12.59
C VAL A 29 18.30 5.61 12.34
N ASP A 30 17.12 5.00 12.40
CA ASP A 30 16.91 3.61 11.99
C ASP A 30 16.37 3.60 10.54
N ILE A 31 17.01 2.83 9.66
CA ILE A 31 16.61 2.69 8.25
C ILE A 31 16.02 1.29 8.06
N THR A 32 14.73 1.22 7.75
CA THR A 32 14.03 -0.03 7.46
C THR A 32 13.79 -0.15 5.97
N ILE A 33 14.34 -1.20 5.35
CA ILE A 33 14.13 -1.52 3.94
C ILE A 33 12.95 -2.48 3.85
N GLN A 34 11.95 -2.12 3.06
CA GLN A 34 10.76 -2.94 2.81
C GLN A 34 10.61 -3.14 1.30
N PRO A 35 10.04 -4.27 0.84
CA PRO A 35 9.70 -4.44 -0.56
C PRO A 35 8.78 -3.31 -1.02
N ALA A 36 9.05 -2.79 -2.22
CA ALA A 36 8.33 -1.65 -2.79
C ALA A 36 6.85 -1.97 -3.07
N ASP A 37 6.53 -3.25 -3.23
CA ASP A 37 5.19 -3.72 -3.59
C ASP A 37 4.62 -4.64 -2.50
N GLU A 38 3.57 -4.16 -1.82
CA GLU A 38 2.75 -5.00 -0.95
C GLU A 38 2.09 -6.14 -1.75
N THR A 39 1.98 -6.00 -3.07
CA THR A 39 1.48 -7.04 -3.97
C THR A 39 2.37 -8.28 -3.93
N GLU A 40 3.70 -8.13 -3.86
CA GLU A 40 4.61 -9.28 -3.79
C GLU A 40 4.46 -10.01 -2.45
N TYR A 41 4.25 -9.26 -1.36
CA TYR A 41 3.92 -9.83 -0.05
C TYR A 41 2.56 -10.55 -0.06
N ILE A 42 1.53 -9.93 -0.64
CA ILE A 42 0.19 -10.52 -0.79
C ILE A 42 0.24 -11.81 -1.62
N LEU A 43 0.95 -11.81 -2.75
CA LEU A 43 1.13 -12.97 -3.62
C LEU A 43 2.03 -14.05 -3.02
N SER A 44 2.94 -13.69 -2.11
CA SER A 44 3.76 -14.68 -1.39
C SER A 44 2.96 -15.53 -0.41
N ASN A 45 1.75 -15.08 -0.01
CA ASN A 45 0.82 -15.84 0.82
C ASN A 45 -0.36 -16.37 -0.01
N PRO A 46 -0.32 -17.64 -0.45
CA PRO A 46 -1.34 -18.19 -1.34
C PRO A 46 -2.75 -18.19 -0.74
N ALA A 47 -2.89 -18.26 0.59
CA ALA A 47 -4.20 -18.18 1.24
C ALA A 47 -4.79 -16.76 1.17
N TYR A 48 -3.93 -15.74 1.31
CA TYR A 48 -4.35 -14.34 1.26
C TYR A 48 -4.63 -13.87 -0.17
N ALA A 49 -3.83 -14.34 -1.13
CA ALA A 49 -4.07 -14.12 -2.55
C ALA A 49 -5.44 -14.67 -3.00
N HIS A 50 -5.79 -15.90 -2.62
CA HIS A 50 -7.08 -16.52 -2.95
C HIS A 50 -8.27 -15.74 -2.38
N GLU A 51 -8.19 -15.30 -1.13
CA GLU A 51 -9.26 -14.51 -0.50
C GLU A 51 -9.48 -13.17 -1.22
N LEU A 52 -8.39 -12.52 -1.66
CA LEU A 52 -8.48 -11.26 -2.41
C LEU A 52 -9.05 -11.46 -3.81
N GLU A 53 -8.68 -12.54 -4.50
CA GLU A 53 -9.24 -12.90 -5.81
C GLU A 53 -10.77 -13.13 -5.73
N GLU A 54 -11.25 -13.85 -4.71
CA GLU A 54 -12.69 -14.05 -4.49
C GLU A 54 -13.42 -12.73 -4.27
N ARG A 55 -12.87 -11.83 -3.44
CA ARG A 55 -13.47 -10.52 -3.16
C ARG A 55 -13.50 -9.61 -4.40
N VAL A 56 -12.46 -9.65 -5.23
CA VAL A 56 -12.42 -8.91 -6.50
C VAL A 56 -13.48 -9.45 -7.47
N ALA A 57 -13.61 -10.78 -7.57
CA ALA A 57 -14.62 -11.42 -8.41
C ALA A 57 -16.05 -11.08 -7.95
N GLU A 58 -16.33 -11.09 -6.65
CA GLU A 58 -17.63 -10.67 -6.12
C GLU A 58 -17.93 -9.19 -6.40
N TYR A 59 -16.92 -8.33 -6.27
CA TYR A 59 -17.06 -6.90 -6.50
C TYR A 59 -17.36 -6.57 -7.97
N GLU A 60 -16.66 -7.19 -8.91
CA GLU A 60 -16.93 -7.03 -10.35
C GLU A 60 -18.32 -7.55 -10.73
N LYS A 61 -18.73 -8.71 -10.19
CA LYS A 61 -20.08 -9.24 -10.39
C LYS A 61 -21.18 -8.31 -9.85
N ARG A 62 -20.91 -7.58 -8.76
CA ARG A 62 -21.82 -6.57 -8.19
C ARG A 62 -21.85 -5.26 -8.99
N LYS A 63 -20.78 -4.91 -9.72
CA LYS A 63 -20.76 -3.78 -10.65
C LYS A 63 -21.60 -4.02 -11.90
N GLU A 64 -21.66 -5.27 -12.37
CA GLU A 64 -22.53 -5.68 -13.49
C GLU A 64 -24.02 -5.71 -13.11
N THR A 65 -24.36 -5.58 -11.82
CA THR A 65 -25.75 -5.58 -11.38
C THR A 65 -26.35 -4.18 -11.54
N ILE A 66 -27.29 -4.03 -12.48
CA ILE A 66 -28.12 -2.83 -12.59
C ILE A 66 -28.91 -2.67 -11.28
N ARG A 67 -28.66 -1.58 -10.55
CA ARG A 67 -29.48 -1.22 -9.37
C ARG A 67 -30.81 -0.64 -9.85
N LEU A 68 -31.82 -1.50 -9.96
CA LEU A 68 -33.21 -1.06 -10.13
C LEU A 68 -33.83 -0.77 -8.76
N LYS A 69 -34.63 0.28 -8.67
CA LYS A 69 -35.49 0.48 -7.49
C LYS A 69 -36.61 -0.55 -7.52
N ALA A 70 -37.11 -0.95 -6.35
CA ALA A 70 -38.23 -1.90 -6.27
C ALA A 70 -39.47 -1.44 -7.06
N ASP A 71 -39.63 -0.11 -7.21
CA ASP A 71 -40.72 0.52 -7.99
C ASP A 71 -40.56 0.38 -9.52
N GLU A 72 -39.42 -0.13 -10.00
CA GLU A 72 -39.13 -0.34 -11.44
C GLU A 72 -39.23 -1.82 -11.87
N LEU A 73 -39.50 -2.73 -10.93
CA LEU A 73 -39.83 -4.12 -11.23
C LEU A 73 -41.36 -4.23 -11.33
N LEU A 74 -41.84 -4.39 -12.56
CA LEU A 74 -43.26 -4.58 -12.93
C LEU A 74 -43.90 -5.77 -12.22
#